data_AF-A0A8C5WDX5-F1
#
_entry.id   AF-A0A8C5WDX5-F1
#
_cell.length_a   1.000
_cell.length_b   1.000
_cell.length_c   1.000
_cell.angle_alpha   90.00
_cell.angle_beta   90.00
_cell.angle_gamma   90.00
#
_symmetry.space_group_name_H-M   'P 1'
#
loop_
_entity.id
_entity.type
_entity.pdbx_description
1 polymer ?
#
loop_
_entity_poly.entity_id
_entity_poly.type
_entity_poly.pdbx_seq_one_letter_code
_entity_poly.pdbx_strand_id
1 'polypeptide(L)'
;MAQMRQTPPSEMERSMEQTITIFQRYAGNEGDKATMNYNEFEKFMKTELASFTKNQKDPNLLRKMMASVDGGVDGKCDKHLDFQEFLNLTGGMMVACNDALLKAGPSQKNPTPATPPTEMETVMERIVRVFQHYAGKKGDKGQMDYSEFEAFMRTELKSFVDNQKDPNIIRKLMESVDGAADGKKDKCVDFQEFMNLIGGMMVACHDLLLKHQKRV
;
A
#
# COMPACT_ATOMS: atom_id res chain seq x y z
N MET A 1 -37.40 -0.72 -6.99
CA MET A 1 -36.15 -0.47 -6.23
C MET A 1 -35.04 -0.29 -7.24
N ALA A 2 -34.54 0.93 -7.41
CA ALA A 2 -33.47 1.19 -8.38
C ALA A 2 -32.21 0.46 -7.90
N GLN A 3 -31.72 -0.50 -8.67
CA GLN A 3 -30.34 -0.97 -8.54
C GLN A 3 -29.45 0.26 -8.73
N MET A 4 -28.83 0.74 -7.66
CA MET A 4 -27.69 1.65 -7.79
C MET A 4 -26.67 0.91 -8.65
N ARG A 5 -26.44 1.39 -9.87
CA ARG A 5 -25.31 0.94 -10.68
C ARG A 5 -24.07 1.26 -9.87
N GLN A 6 -23.48 0.25 -9.23
CA GLN A 6 -22.16 0.42 -8.65
C GLN A 6 -21.20 0.67 -9.82
N THR A 7 -20.51 1.79 -9.76
CA THR A 7 -19.46 2.10 -10.74
C THR A 7 -18.39 1.02 -10.57
N PRO A 8 -17.82 0.45 -11.66
CA PRO A 8 -16.75 -0.52 -11.53
C PRO A 8 -15.61 0.04 -10.68
N PRO A 9 -14.98 -0.75 -9.78
CA PRO A 9 -13.88 -0.28 -8.97
C PRO A 9 -12.74 0.26 -9.84
N SER A 10 -12.13 1.35 -9.37
CA SER A 10 -10.94 1.97 -9.99
C SER A 10 -9.72 1.05 -9.92
N GLU A 11 -8.59 1.45 -10.54
CA GLU A 11 -7.35 0.68 -10.44
C GLU A 11 -6.79 0.70 -9.01
N MET A 12 -6.88 1.83 -8.32
CA MET A 12 -6.48 1.93 -6.92
C MET A 12 -7.36 1.08 -5.99
N GLU A 13 -8.69 1.15 -6.13
CA GLU A 13 -9.63 0.36 -5.30
C GLU A 13 -9.38 -1.13 -5.48
N ARG A 14 -9.14 -1.59 -6.73
CA ARG A 14 -8.76 -2.98 -7.00
C ARG A 14 -7.41 -3.34 -6.37
N SER A 15 -6.42 -2.46 -6.47
CA SER A 15 -5.10 -2.70 -5.90
C SER A 15 -5.15 -2.81 -4.37
N MET A 16 -5.98 -1.99 -3.72
CA MET A 16 -6.24 -2.07 -2.27
C MET A 16 -6.93 -3.39 -1.89
N GLU A 17 -7.98 -3.78 -2.62
CA GLU A 17 -8.68 -5.07 -2.41
C GLU A 17 -7.75 -6.26 -2.61
N GLN A 18 -6.95 -6.26 -3.67
CA GLN A 18 -5.98 -7.31 -3.95
C GLN A 18 -4.90 -7.40 -2.86
N THR A 19 -4.40 -6.26 -2.37
CA THR A 19 -3.42 -6.24 -1.26
C THR A 19 -3.99 -6.91 -0.01
N ILE A 20 -5.23 -6.57 0.37
CA ILE A 20 -5.93 -7.21 1.50
C ILE A 20 -6.11 -8.71 1.26
N THR A 21 -6.55 -9.08 0.05
CA THR A 21 -6.82 -10.48 -0.32
C THR A 21 -5.56 -11.33 -0.29
N ILE A 22 -4.43 -10.81 -0.76
CA ILE A 22 -3.14 -11.49 -0.71
C ILE A 22 -2.74 -11.71 0.75
N PHE A 23 -2.80 -10.69 1.61
CA PHE A 23 -2.51 -10.85 3.03
C PHE A 23 -3.36 -11.97 3.66
N GLN A 24 -4.68 -11.93 3.45
CA GLN A 24 -5.61 -12.92 4.00
C GLN A 24 -5.42 -14.35 3.46
N ARG A 25 -4.75 -14.51 2.32
CA ARG A 25 -4.39 -15.84 1.77
C ARG A 25 -3.30 -16.52 2.61
N TYR A 26 -2.41 -15.74 3.22
CA TYR A 26 -1.29 -16.24 4.00
C TYR A 26 -1.56 -16.19 5.51
N ALA A 27 -2.25 -15.15 5.99
CA ALA A 27 -2.63 -15.00 7.40
C ALA A 27 -3.68 -16.05 7.83
N GLY A 28 -3.58 -16.51 9.08
CA GLY A 28 -4.63 -17.33 9.69
C GLY A 28 -4.72 -18.78 9.25
N ASN A 29 -3.74 -19.29 8.50
CA ASN A 29 -3.64 -20.72 8.20
C ASN A 29 -3.23 -21.49 9.48
N GLU A 30 -2.46 -20.86 10.36
CA GLU A 30 -1.97 -21.41 11.62
C GLU A 30 -2.15 -20.40 12.76
N GLY A 31 -3.32 -20.42 13.42
CA GLY A 31 -3.57 -19.60 14.63
C GLY A 31 -4.53 -18.44 14.40
N ASP A 32 -4.11 -17.22 14.72
CA ASP A 32 -4.96 -16.02 14.62
C ASP A 32 -5.18 -15.61 13.16
N LYS A 33 -6.46 -15.49 12.77
CA LYS A 33 -6.88 -15.09 11.42
C LYS A 33 -6.50 -13.66 11.04
N ALA A 34 -6.14 -12.81 12.00
CA ALA A 34 -5.79 -11.43 11.76
C ALA A 34 -4.31 -11.19 11.50
N THR A 35 -3.45 -12.20 11.67
CA THR A 35 -1.99 -12.03 11.67
C THR A 35 -1.29 -13.16 10.91
N MET A 36 -0.05 -12.91 10.47
CA MET A 36 0.87 -13.93 9.94
C MET A 36 1.94 -14.28 10.96
N ASN A 37 2.10 -15.56 11.28
CA ASN A 37 3.28 -16.03 12.00
C ASN A 37 4.52 -16.08 11.07
N TYR A 38 5.70 -16.41 11.61
CA TYR A 38 6.94 -16.45 10.80
C TYR A 38 6.88 -17.41 9.60
N ASN A 39 6.25 -18.57 9.73
CA ASN A 39 6.17 -19.55 8.63
C ASN A 39 5.28 -19.04 7.51
N GLU A 40 4.15 -18.41 7.86
CA GLU A 40 3.22 -17.78 6.91
C GLU A 40 3.89 -16.59 6.21
N PHE A 41 4.60 -15.75 6.96
CA PHE A 41 5.40 -14.65 6.43
C PHE A 41 6.52 -15.15 5.49
N GLU A 42 7.27 -16.18 5.88
CA GLU A 42 8.33 -16.76 5.06
C GLU A 42 7.77 -17.33 3.75
N LYS A 43 6.61 -18.00 3.81
CA LYS A 43 5.90 -18.50 2.64
C LYS A 43 5.47 -17.35 1.73
N PHE A 44 4.85 -16.30 2.28
CA PHE A 44 4.50 -15.09 1.54
C PHE A 44 5.73 -14.52 0.82
N MET A 45 6.84 -14.27 1.52
CA MET A 45 8.04 -13.68 0.94
C MET A 45 8.62 -14.51 -0.21
N LYS A 46 8.66 -15.84 -0.06
CA LYS A 46 9.20 -16.74 -1.09
C LYS A 46 8.28 -16.91 -2.30
N THR A 47 6.98 -16.67 -2.15
CA THR A 47 5.98 -16.84 -3.22
C THR A 47 5.66 -15.52 -3.89
N GLU A 48 5.24 -14.52 -3.12
CA GLU A 48 4.73 -13.23 -3.60
C GLU A 48 5.83 -12.19 -3.80
N LEU A 49 7.00 -12.33 -3.17
CA LEU A 49 8.14 -11.43 -3.36
C LEU A 49 9.40 -12.20 -3.76
N ALA A 50 9.21 -13.22 -4.60
CA ALA A 50 10.24 -14.17 -4.96
C ALA A 50 11.46 -13.51 -5.64
N SER A 51 11.26 -12.42 -6.39
CA SER A 51 12.36 -11.69 -7.03
C SER A 51 13.32 -11.09 -6.01
N PHE A 52 12.80 -10.69 -4.84
CA PHE A 52 13.58 -10.18 -3.72
C PHE A 52 14.31 -11.31 -2.97
N THR A 53 13.66 -12.46 -2.77
CA THR A 53 14.23 -13.55 -1.96
C THR A 53 15.24 -14.44 -2.70
N LYS A 54 15.09 -14.63 -4.02
CA LYS A 54 15.88 -15.62 -4.80
C LYS A 54 17.38 -15.35 -4.82
N ASN A 55 17.80 -14.10 -4.67
CA ASN A 55 19.20 -13.70 -4.77
C ASN A 55 19.86 -13.40 -3.42
N GLN A 56 19.16 -13.65 -2.31
CA GLN A 56 19.71 -13.35 -1.00
C GLN A 56 20.67 -14.42 -0.50
N LYS A 57 21.83 -13.99 0.00
CA LYS A 57 22.89 -14.83 0.58
C LYS A 57 22.78 -15.00 2.09
N ASP A 58 22.11 -14.06 2.77
CA ASP A 58 21.89 -14.14 4.22
C ASP A 58 20.69 -15.05 4.55
N PRO A 59 20.90 -16.25 5.13
CA PRO A 59 19.80 -17.15 5.50
C PRO A 59 18.90 -16.58 6.60
N ASN A 60 19.34 -15.54 7.32
CA ASN A 60 18.57 -14.89 8.38
C ASN A 60 17.86 -13.61 7.92
N LEU A 61 17.92 -13.24 6.63
CA LEU A 61 17.32 -11.99 6.14
C LEU A 61 15.85 -11.89 6.53
N LEU A 62 15.05 -12.92 6.25
CA LEU A 62 13.60 -12.87 6.49
C LEU A 62 13.28 -12.71 7.98
N ARG A 63 14.05 -13.35 8.86
CA ARG A 63 13.91 -13.15 10.32
C ARG A 63 14.19 -11.71 10.72
N LYS A 64 15.25 -11.11 10.17
CA LYS A 64 15.60 -9.71 10.43
C LYS A 64 14.54 -8.75 9.88
N MET A 65 13.97 -9.05 8.71
CA MET A 65 12.90 -8.23 8.13
C MET A 65 11.63 -8.28 8.96
N MET A 66 11.18 -9.48 9.35
CA MET A 66 10.01 -9.61 10.23
C MET A 66 10.25 -8.83 11.54
N ALA A 67 11.41 -9.02 12.18
CA ALA A 67 11.77 -8.30 13.39
C ALA A 67 11.91 -6.77 13.23
N SER A 68 12.07 -6.27 12.00
CA SER A 68 12.13 -4.83 11.74
C SER A 68 10.75 -4.17 11.60
N VAL A 69 9.70 -4.96 11.41
CA VAL A 69 8.33 -4.47 11.26
C VAL A 69 7.40 -4.92 12.41
N ASP A 70 7.71 -6.05 13.07
CA ASP A 70 7.06 -6.59 14.27
C ASP A 70 7.27 -5.67 15.48
N GLY A 71 6.18 -5.07 15.97
CA GLY A 71 6.17 -4.02 16.99
C GLY A 71 6.33 -2.61 16.46
N GLY A 72 6.08 -2.40 15.17
CA GLY A 72 6.15 -1.10 14.51
C GLY A 72 5.16 -0.08 15.10
N VAL A 73 3.99 0.05 14.48
CA VAL A 73 3.06 1.15 14.84
C VAL A 73 2.19 0.82 16.05
N ASP A 74 1.91 -0.46 16.31
CA ASP A 74 1.09 -0.90 17.43
C ASP A 74 1.89 -1.14 18.73
N GLY A 75 3.22 -1.14 18.62
CA GLY A 75 4.17 -1.36 19.71
C GLY A 75 4.23 -2.80 20.24
N LYS A 76 3.61 -3.78 19.55
CA LYS A 76 3.60 -5.18 20.01
C LYS A 76 4.62 -6.02 19.23
N CYS A 77 5.72 -6.37 19.89
CA CYS A 77 6.65 -7.38 19.36
C CYS A 77 6.14 -8.79 19.71
N ASP A 78 5.06 -9.23 19.08
CA ASP A 78 4.42 -10.51 19.37
C ASP A 78 4.86 -11.65 18.42
N LYS A 79 5.80 -11.36 17.51
CA LYS A 79 6.33 -12.29 16.51
C LYS A 79 5.28 -12.75 15.51
N HIS A 80 4.22 -11.98 15.35
CA HIS A 80 3.28 -12.07 14.27
C HIS A 80 3.29 -10.75 13.49
N LEU A 81 2.81 -10.78 12.25
CA LEU A 81 2.58 -9.57 11.48
C LEU A 81 1.10 -9.36 11.34
N ASP A 82 0.57 -8.32 11.96
CA ASP A 82 -0.76 -7.84 11.63
C ASP A 82 -0.78 -7.16 10.25
N PHE A 83 -1.97 -6.78 9.80
CA PHE A 83 -2.11 -6.19 8.47
C PHE A 83 -1.41 -4.82 8.36
N GLN A 84 -1.32 -4.06 9.45
CA GLN A 84 -0.66 -2.76 9.44
C GLN A 84 0.87 -2.92 9.35
N GLU A 85 1.45 -3.88 10.04
CA GLU A 85 2.88 -4.21 9.95
C GLU A 85 3.25 -4.77 8.57
N PHE A 86 2.36 -5.58 7.98
CA PHE A 86 2.46 -6.00 6.59
C PHE A 86 2.47 -4.83 5.60
N LEU A 87 1.61 -3.82 5.82
CA LEU A 87 1.59 -2.62 5.01
C LEU A 87 2.84 -1.75 5.20
N ASN A 88 3.43 -1.72 6.40
CA ASN A 88 4.70 -1.05 6.62
C ASN A 88 5.85 -1.69 5.82
N LEU A 89 5.89 -3.03 5.79
CA LEU A 89 6.88 -3.77 4.99
C LEU A 89 6.74 -3.45 3.49
N THR A 90 5.54 -3.63 2.95
CA THR A 90 5.29 -3.48 1.50
C THR A 90 5.30 -2.02 1.07
N GLY A 91 4.82 -1.11 1.92
CA GLY A 91 4.93 0.33 1.77
C GLY A 91 6.38 0.81 1.73
N GLY A 92 7.21 0.36 2.67
CA GLY A 92 8.63 0.69 2.66
C GLY A 92 9.36 0.21 1.39
N MET A 93 9.01 -0.98 0.88
CA MET A 93 9.53 -1.46 -0.40
C MET A 93 9.07 -0.59 -1.57
N MET A 94 7.78 -0.24 -1.64
CA MET A 94 7.25 0.64 -2.68
C MET A 94 7.91 2.01 -2.66
N VAL A 95 8.14 2.59 -1.48
CA VAL A 95 8.81 3.89 -1.32
C VAL A 95 10.24 3.82 -1.84
N ALA A 96 11.00 2.79 -1.45
CA ALA A 96 12.34 2.56 -1.97
C ALA A 96 12.36 2.37 -3.51
N CYS A 97 11.37 1.66 -4.06
CA CYS A 97 11.22 1.49 -5.51
C CYS A 97 10.91 2.81 -6.21
N ASN A 98 9.97 3.60 -5.70
CA ASN A 98 9.61 4.89 -6.27
C ASN A 98 10.80 5.86 -6.26
N ASP A 99 11.54 5.94 -5.16
CA ASP A 99 12.77 6.74 -5.05
C ASP A 99 13.83 6.33 -6.08
N ALA A 100 14.02 5.02 -6.26
CA ALA A 100 14.94 4.50 -7.26
C ALA A 100 14.51 4.88 -8.69
N LEU A 101 13.21 4.82 -8.99
CA LEU A 101 12.65 5.21 -10.28
C LEU A 101 12.79 6.72 -10.54
N LEU A 102 12.63 7.57 -9.53
CA LEU A 102 12.83 9.02 -9.66
C LEU A 102 14.30 9.38 -9.92
N LYS A 103 15.24 8.61 -9.36
CA LYS A 103 16.70 8.79 -9.56
C LYS A 103 17.18 8.19 -10.89
N ALA A 104 16.49 7.20 -11.42
CA ALA A 104 16.80 6.59 -12.71
C ALA A 104 16.47 7.58 -13.84
N GLY A 105 17.49 8.07 -14.55
CA GLY A 105 17.28 8.92 -15.74
C GLY A 105 16.54 8.17 -16.86
N PRO A 106 15.97 8.88 -17.86
CA PRO A 106 15.12 8.31 -18.92
C PRO A 106 15.79 7.26 -19.83
N SER A 107 17.08 6.99 -19.66
CA SER A 107 17.87 6.07 -20.49
C SER A 107 18.24 4.76 -19.79
N GLN A 108 17.88 4.57 -18.51
CA GLN A 108 18.03 3.25 -17.89
C GLN A 108 16.89 2.35 -18.36
N LYS A 109 17.20 1.41 -19.26
CA LYS A 109 16.29 0.29 -19.53
C LYS A 109 16.08 -0.44 -18.20
N ASN A 110 14.84 -0.48 -17.72
CA ASN A 110 14.48 -1.36 -16.61
C ASN A 110 15.03 -2.75 -16.91
N PRO A 111 15.79 -3.38 -15.98
CA PRO A 111 16.25 -4.75 -16.18
C PRO A 111 15.02 -5.60 -16.50
N THR A 112 15.03 -6.30 -17.64
CA THR A 112 13.97 -7.24 -17.96
C THR A 112 13.96 -8.30 -16.86
N PRO A 113 12.86 -8.46 -16.10
CA PRO A 113 12.82 -9.44 -15.03
C PRO A 113 13.06 -10.84 -15.61
N ALA A 114 13.94 -11.61 -14.97
CA ALA A 114 14.22 -12.99 -15.40
C ALA A 114 13.00 -13.93 -15.18
N THR A 115 12.03 -13.50 -14.37
CA THR A 115 10.77 -14.21 -14.13
C THR A 115 9.59 -13.25 -14.24
N PRO A 116 8.41 -13.71 -14.67
CA PRO A 116 7.18 -12.91 -14.63
C PRO A 116 6.93 -12.37 -13.21
N PRO A 117 6.40 -11.15 -13.07
CA PRO A 117 6.08 -10.59 -11.77
C PRO A 117 4.98 -11.42 -11.09
N THR A 118 5.08 -11.54 -9.77
CA THR A 118 4.06 -12.16 -8.93
C THR A 118 2.79 -11.29 -8.85
N GLU A 119 1.75 -11.80 -8.19
CA GLU A 119 0.53 -11.01 -7.96
C GLU A 119 0.83 -9.78 -7.09
N MET A 120 1.55 -9.96 -5.97
CA MET A 120 1.93 -8.84 -5.11
C MET A 120 2.85 -7.83 -5.79
N GLU A 121 3.87 -8.29 -6.54
CA GLU A 121 4.77 -7.40 -7.29
C GLU A 121 3.98 -6.57 -8.31
N THR A 122 3.00 -7.19 -8.98
CA THR A 122 2.11 -6.50 -9.92
C THR A 122 1.23 -5.46 -9.22
N VAL A 123 0.67 -5.77 -8.05
CA VAL A 123 -0.15 -4.84 -7.27
C VAL A 123 0.68 -3.66 -6.77
N MET A 124 1.88 -3.91 -6.24
CA MET A 124 2.81 -2.85 -5.81
C MET A 124 3.19 -1.93 -6.97
N GLU A 125 3.48 -2.49 -8.14
CA GLU A 125 3.76 -1.70 -9.34
C GLU A 125 2.57 -0.83 -9.76
N ARG A 126 1.35 -1.35 -9.71
CA ARG A 126 0.13 -0.57 -10.02
C ARG A 126 -0.05 0.60 -9.05
N ILE A 127 0.12 0.38 -7.74
CA ILE A 127 0.02 1.45 -6.74
C ILE A 127 1.01 2.58 -7.04
N VAL A 128 2.28 2.24 -7.31
CA VAL A 128 3.33 3.21 -7.70
C VAL A 128 2.94 3.95 -8.99
N ARG A 129 2.49 3.22 -10.02
CA ARG A 129 2.11 3.81 -11.31
C ARG A 129 0.90 4.74 -11.20
N VAL A 130 -0.08 4.41 -10.37
CA VAL A 130 -1.23 5.30 -10.11
C VAL A 130 -0.73 6.60 -9.50
N PHE A 131 0.11 6.56 -8.46
CA PHE A 131 0.69 7.80 -7.91
C PHE A 131 1.42 8.62 -8.99
N GLN A 132 2.34 7.99 -9.72
CA GLN A 132 3.12 8.64 -10.78
C GLN A 132 2.26 9.16 -11.94
N HIS A 133 1.06 8.60 -12.14
CA HIS A 133 0.11 9.10 -13.13
C HIS A 133 -0.45 10.48 -12.75
N TYR A 134 -0.60 10.78 -11.46
CA TYR A 134 -1.13 12.06 -10.98
C TYR A 134 -0.03 13.05 -10.60
N ALA A 135 1.07 12.59 -10.02
CA ALA A 135 2.17 13.41 -9.51
C ALA A 135 2.93 14.20 -10.59
N GLY A 136 3.34 15.41 -10.25
CA GLY A 136 4.30 16.23 -11.01
C GLY A 136 3.88 16.62 -12.43
N LYS A 137 2.58 16.74 -12.71
CA LYS A 137 2.11 17.31 -13.99
C LYS A 137 2.43 18.80 -14.08
N LYS A 138 2.49 19.49 -12.93
CA LYS A 138 2.74 20.94 -12.85
C LYS A 138 4.02 21.33 -12.08
N GLY A 139 4.79 20.36 -11.60
CA GLY A 139 5.90 20.64 -10.68
C GLY A 139 6.83 19.45 -10.46
N ASP A 140 7.18 19.22 -9.20
CA ASP A 140 8.06 18.13 -8.79
C ASP A 140 7.41 16.76 -9.09
N LYS A 141 8.14 15.87 -9.79
CA LYS A 141 7.68 14.52 -10.13
C LYS A 141 7.53 13.60 -8.93
N GLY A 142 8.09 13.97 -7.77
CA GLY A 142 8.01 13.19 -6.54
C GLY A 142 6.76 13.44 -5.71
N GLN A 143 5.93 14.43 -6.05
CA GLN A 143 4.80 14.85 -5.21
C GLN A 143 3.56 15.24 -6.04
N MET A 144 2.39 15.19 -5.41
CA MET A 144 1.14 15.72 -5.95
C MET A 144 0.79 17.06 -5.29
N ASP A 145 0.54 18.10 -6.09
CA ASP A 145 -0.10 19.31 -5.57
C ASP A 145 -1.58 19.06 -5.19
N TYR A 146 -2.24 20.02 -4.54
CA TYR A 146 -3.66 19.87 -4.17
C TYR A 146 -4.59 19.54 -5.36
N SER A 147 -4.35 20.12 -6.54
CA SER A 147 -5.19 19.87 -7.73
C SER A 147 -4.97 18.46 -8.28
N GLU A 148 -3.75 17.96 -8.23
CA GLU A 148 -3.38 16.59 -8.62
C GLU A 148 -3.94 15.57 -7.62
N PHE A 149 -3.80 15.84 -6.32
CA PHE A 149 -4.38 15.04 -5.24
C PHE A 149 -5.91 15.02 -5.30
N GLU A 150 -6.57 16.15 -5.55
CA GLU A 150 -8.03 16.21 -5.71
C GLU A 150 -8.48 15.38 -6.93
N ALA A 151 -7.75 15.45 -8.05
CA ALA A 151 -8.05 14.64 -9.23
C ALA A 151 -7.90 13.15 -8.95
N PHE A 152 -6.85 12.74 -8.22
CA PHE A 152 -6.67 11.37 -7.74
C PHE A 152 -7.86 10.93 -6.88
N MET A 153 -8.21 11.67 -5.82
CA MET A 153 -9.29 11.32 -4.90
C MET A 153 -10.64 11.16 -5.61
N ARG A 154 -10.96 12.04 -6.56
CA ARG A 154 -12.24 12.02 -7.30
C ARG A 154 -12.34 10.92 -8.35
N THR A 155 -11.20 10.36 -8.77
CA THR A 155 -11.14 9.35 -9.83
C THR A 155 -10.86 7.97 -9.27
N GLU A 156 -9.75 7.84 -8.54
CA GLU A 156 -9.26 6.57 -8.00
C GLU A 156 -9.98 6.17 -6.71
N LEU A 157 -10.47 7.12 -5.92
CA LEU A 157 -11.19 6.82 -4.67
C LEU A 157 -12.62 7.38 -4.70
N LYS A 158 -13.23 7.34 -5.89
CA LYS A 158 -14.55 7.91 -6.15
C LYS A 158 -15.61 7.35 -5.21
N SER A 159 -15.61 6.04 -4.96
CA SER A 159 -16.59 5.41 -4.08
C SER A 159 -16.46 5.93 -2.65
N PHE A 160 -15.24 6.19 -2.18
CA PHE A 160 -15.04 6.83 -0.88
C PHE A 160 -15.59 8.26 -0.89
N VAL A 161 -15.21 9.08 -1.87
CA VAL A 161 -15.57 10.51 -1.95
C VAL A 161 -17.07 10.72 -2.10
N ASP A 162 -17.74 9.98 -2.97
CA ASP A 162 -19.19 10.11 -3.24
C ASP A 162 -20.04 9.76 -2.01
N ASN A 163 -19.50 8.95 -1.08
CA ASN A 163 -20.19 8.54 0.14
C ASN A 163 -19.94 9.47 1.34
N GLN A 164 -19.22 10.58 1.14
CA GLN A 164 -18.96 11.55 2.21
C GLN A 164 -20.03 12.64 2.27
N LYS A 165 -20.47 12.96 3.48
CA LYS A 165 -21.39 14.09 3.72
C LYS A 165 -20.69 15.44 3.77
N ASP A 166 -19.38 15.45 4.06
CA ASP A 166 -18.59 16.67 4.19
C ASP A 166 -18.03 17.10 2.83
N PRO A 167 -18.46 18.25 2.27
CA PRO A 167 -17.95 18.73 0.99
C PRO A 167 -16.47 19.11 1.02
N ASN A 168 -15.88 19.28 2.21
CA ASN A 168 -14.47 19.63 2.39
C ASN A 168 -13.57 18.42 2.70
N ILE A 169 -14.08 17.19 2.57
CA ILE A 169 -13.33 15.99 2.97
C ILE A 169 -11.97 15.85 2.28
N ILE A 170 -11.87 16.16 0.98
CA ILE A 170 -10.61 16.09 0.22
C ILE A 170 -9.57 17.08 0.78
N ARG A 171 -10.01 18.30 1.11
CA ARG A 171 -9.15 19.32 1.73
C ARG A 171 -8.67 18.88 3.11
N LYS A 172 -9.57 18.34 3.93
CA LYS A 172 -9.21 17.82 5.26
C LYS A 172 -8.23 16.66 5.17
N LEU A 173 -8.40 15.77 4.19
CA LEU A 173 -7.46 14.68 3.95
C LEU A 173 -6.09 15.20 3.53
N MET A 174 -6.03 16.15 2.59
CA MET A 174 -4.79 16.82 2.23
C MET A 174 -4.08 17.39 3.48
N GLU A 175 -4.80 18.16 4.29
CA GLU A 175 -4.26 18.79 5.51
C GLU A 175 -3.82 17.77 6.57
N SER A 176 -4.38 16.55 6.56
CA SER A 176 -3.99 15.46 7.46
C SER A 176 -2.78 14.67 6.97
N VAL A 177 -2.53 14.70 5.67
CA VAL A 177 -1.49 13.91 4.99
C VAL A 177 -0.22 14.74 4.80
N ASP A 178 -0.36 16.02 4.43
CA ASP A 178 0.72 17.01 4.22
C ASP A 178 1.52 17.26 5.51
N GLY A 179 2.77 16.78 5.51
CA GLY A 179 3.72 16.81 6.60
C GLY A 179 3.58 15.65 7.59
N ALA A 180 2.72 14.67 7.34
CA ALA A 180 2.53 13.55 8.27
C ALA A 180 3.74 12.62 8.34
N ALA A 181 4.50 12.49 7.24
CA ALA A 181 5.69 11.66 7.17
C ALA A 181 6.98 12.43 7.51
N ASP A 182 7.13 13.65 7.00
CA ASP A 182 8.40 14.38 7.01
C ASP A 182 8.36 15.72 7.77
N GLY A 183 7.18 16.12 8.28
CA GLY A 183 6.95 17.39 8.96
C GLY A 183 6.87 18.62 8.06
N LYS A 184 6.96 18.46 6.73
CA LYS A 184 6.87 19.57 5.77
C LYS A 184 5.43 19.79 5.36
N LYS A 185 4.90 20.96 5.69
CA LYS A 185 3.57 21.41 5.24
C LYS A 185 3.68 22.22 3.96
N ASP A 186 4.14 21.58 2.90
CA ASP A 186 4.41 22.22 1.61
C ASP A 186 3.17 22.29 0.70
N LYS A 187 2.04 21.74 1.17
CA LYS A 187 0.78 21.61 0.42
C LYS A 187 0.93 20.70 -0.79
N CYS A 188 1.85 19.75 -0.70
CA CYS A 188 1.97 18.63 -1.60
C CYS A 188 1.76 17.33 -0.81
N VAL A 189 1.62 16.22 -1.55
CA VAL A 189 1.62 14.87 -0.99
C VAL A 189 2.73 14.11 -1.68
N ASP A 190 3.79 13.79 -0.95
CA ASP A 190 4.84 12.91 -1.45
C ASP A 190 4.40 11.43 -1.45
N PHE A 191 5.25 10.55 -2.00
CA PHE A 191 4.88 9.15 -2.11
C PHE A 191 4.77 8.42 -0.76
N GLN A 192 5.55 8.81 0.25
CA GLN A 192 5.45 8.22 1.59
C GLN A 192 4.14 8.65 2.27
N GLU A 193 3.77 9.92 2.14
CA GLU A 193 2.51 10.47 2.65
C GLU A 193 1.30 9.86 1.95
N PHE A 194 1.38 9.67 0.64
CA PHE A 194 0.42 8.92 -0.15
C PHE A 194 0.26 7.49 0.37
N MET A 195 1.36 6.77 0.60
CA MET A 195 1.32 5.41 1.15
C MET A 195 0.69 5.36 2.54
N ASN A 196 0.90 6.37 3.38
CA ASN A 196 0.26 6.47 4.69
C ASN A 196 -1.26 6.62 4.57
N LEU A 197 -1.75 7.45 3.63
CA LEU A 197 -3.18 7.60 3.35
C LEU A 197 -3.81 6.28 2.90
N ILE A 198 -3.24 5.66 1.86
CA ILE A 198 -3.77 4.42 1.29
C ILE A 198 -3.67 3.27 2.30
N GLY A 199 -2.57 3.21 3.05
CA GLY A 199 -2.38 2.26 4.15
C GLY A 199 -3.47 2.38 5.22
N GLY A 200 -3.74 3.61 5.69
CA GLY A 200 -4.81 3.85 6.68
C GLY A 200 -6.20 3.44 6.18
N MET A 201 -6.50 3.69 4.90
CA MET A 201 -7.75 3.24 4.29
C MET A 201 -7.83 1.71 4.19
N MET A 202 -6.74 1.04 3.81
CA MET A 202 -6.69 -0.42 3.74
C MET A 202 -6.86 -1.06 5.13
N VAL A 203 -6.22 -0.52 6.17
CA VAL A 203 -6.41 -0.99 7.56
C VAL A 203 -7.88 -0.90 7.96
N ALA A 204 -8.54 0.23 7.71
CA ALA A 204 -9.96 0.41 8.01
C ALA A 204 -10.85 -0.60 7.25
N CYS A 205 -10.55 -0.87 5.97
CA CYS A 205 -11.25 -1.87 5.18
C CYS A 205 -11.06 -3.28 5.74
N HIS A 206 -9.82 -3.66 6.08
CA HIS A 206 -9.50 -4.97 6.65
C HIS A 206 -10.23 -5.20 7.97
N ASP A 207 -10.25 -4.20 8.86
CA ASP A 207 -10.99 -4.25 10.13
C ASP A 207 -12.49 -4.50 9.95
N LEU A 208 -13.11 -3.85 8.95
CA LEU A 208 -14.52 -4.05 8.62
C LEU A 208 -14.78 -5.48 8.12
N LEU A 209 -13.88 -6.02 7.28
CA LEU A 209 -13.97 -7.39 6.79
C LEU A 209 -13.84 -8.41 7.93
N LEU A 210 -12.87 -8.24 8.83
CA LEU A 210 -12.72 -9.10 10.00
C LEU A 210 -13.94 -9.06 10.92
N LYS A 211 -14.51 -7.86 11.16
CA LYS A 211 -15.75 -7.71 11.94
C LYS A 211 -16.94 -8.40 11.27
N HIS A 212 -17.01 -8.39 9.94
CA HIS A 212 -18.05 -9.10 9.20
C HIS A 212 -17.87 -10.61 9.31
N GLN A 213 -16.66 -11.13 9.15
CA GLN A 213 -16.34 -12.56 9.28
C GLN A 213 -16.61 -13.11 10.69
N LYS A 214 -16.46 -12.30 11.74
CA LYS A 214 -16.78 -12.70 13.13
C LYS A 214 -18.28 -12.75 13.43
N ARG A 215 -19.13 -12.17 12.58
CA ARG A 215 -20.59 -12.09 12.77
C ARG A 215 -21.37 -13.16 12.00
N VAL A 216 -20.74 -13.82 11.03
CA VAL A 216 -21.29 -14.90 10.21
C VAL A 216 -20.83 -16.23 10.79
#